data_AF-A0A914NEF3-F1
#
_entry.id   AF-A0A914NEF3-F1
#
_cell.length_a   1.000
_cell.length_b   1.000
_cell.length_c   1.000
_cell.angle_alpha   90.00
_cell.angle_beta   90.00
_cell.angle_gamma   90.00
#
_symmetry.space_group_name_H-M   'P 1'
#
loop_
_entity.id
_entity.type
_entity.pdbx_description
1 polymer ?
#
loop_
_entity_poly.entity_id
_entity_poly.type
_entity_poly.pdbx_seq_one_letter_code
_entity_poly.pdbx_strand_id
1 'polypeptide(L)'
;MTKLENQMGRWGAVSYIVGNIVGSGIFIVPGIVLKNSGSVGLSLIIWLFSAFFAIVGAYCYIELGTSIRKSGGDFAYLTHVRW
;
A
#
# COMPACT_ATOMS: atom_id res chain seq x y z
N MET A 1 25.98 -13.98 18.68
CA MET A 1 25.88 -12.62 18.08
C MET A 1 24.92 -12.70 16.92
N THR A 2 23.65 -12.37 17.13
CA THR A 2 22.56 -12.56 16.17
C THR A 2 22.63 -11.51 15.05
N LYS A 3 23.31 -11.86 13.96
CA LYS A 3 23.28 -11.11 12.71
C LYS A 3 22.03 -11.54 11.93
N LEU A 4 20.93 -10.81 12.09
CA LEU A 4 19.75 -10.93 11.24
C LEU A 4 19.67 -9.67 10.36
N GLU A 5 20.59 -9.54 9.42
CA GLU A 5 20.42 -8.61 8.30
C GLU A 5 19.99 -9.41 7.07
N ASN A 6 18.75 -9.89 7.09
CA ASN A 6 18.04 -10.12 5.82
C ASN A 6 17.62 -8.75 5.28
N GLN A 7 18.61 -8.00 4.81
CA GLN A 7 18.39 -6.78 4.03
C GLN A 7 17.70 -7.21 2.74
N MET A 8 16.37 -7.10 2.70
CA MET A 8 15.65 -7.25 1.44
C MET A 8 16.22 -6.23 0.46
N GLY A 9 16.79 -6.72 -0.65
CA GLY A 9 17.26 -5.84 -1.71
C GLY A 9 16.12 -4.96 -2.22
N ARG A 10 16.42 -3.77 -2.75
CA ARG A 10 15.42 -2.80 -3.24
C ARG A 10 14.37 -3.45 -4.14
N TRP A 11 14.80 -4.33 -5.05
CA TRP A 11 13.92 -5.08 -5.94
C TRP A 11 13.05 -6.12 -5.23
N GLY A 12 13.57 -6.79 -4.19
CA GLY A 12 12.81 -7.73 -3.37
C GLY A 12 11.76 -7.02 -2.51
N ALA A 13 12.08 -5.84 -1.98
CA ALA A 13 11.11 -5.01 -1.27
C ALA A 13 10.00 -4.51 -2.22
N VAL A 14 10.35 -4.05 -3.42
CA VAL A 14 9.35 -3.61 -4.42
C VAL A 14 8.44 -4.76 -4.85
N SER A 15 8.99 -5.93 -5.21
CA SER A 15 8.17 -7.06 -5.63
C SER A 15 7.26 -7.57 -4.51
N TYR A 16 7.74 -7.55 -3.27
CA TYR A 16 6.93 -7.87 -2.09
C TYR A 16 5.76 -6.92 -1.92
N ILE A 17 6.00 -5.59 -1.96
CA ILE A 17 4.93 -4.60 -1.82
C ILE A 17 3.92 -4.68 -2.97
N VAL A 18 4.39 -4.84 -4.22
CA VAL A 18 3.50 -5.03 -5.38
C VAL A 18 2.64 -6.29 -5.21
N GLY A 19 3.23 -7.41 -4.77
CA GLY A 19 2.49 -8.65 -4.51
C GLY A 19 1.43 -8.48 -3.42
N ASN A 20 1.74 -7.75 -2.35
CA ASN A 20 0.78 -7.46 -1.27
C ASN A 20 -0.38 -6.56 -1.73
N ILE A 21 -0.09 -5.54 -2.56
CA ILE A 21 -1.12 -4.60 -3.05
C ILE A 21 -2.05 -5.27 -4.07
N VAL A 22 -1.50 -6.05 -5.01
CA VAL A 22 -2.31 -6.70 -6.06
C VAL A 22 -3.22 -7.77 -5.44
N GLY A 23 -2.66 -8.60 -4.55
CA GLY A 23 -3.40 -9.54 -3.68
C GLY A 23 -4.57 -10.29 -4.33
N SER A 24 -5.58 -10.62 -3.53
CA SER A 24 -6.86 -11.16 -4.02
C SER A 24 -7.83 -10.08 -4.50
N GLY A 25 -7.59 -8.81 -4.14
CA GLY A 25 -8.49 -7.69 -4.41
C GLY A 25 -8.72 -7.42 -5.89
N ILE A 26 -7.70 -7.60 -6.74
CA ILE A 26 -7.82 -7.36 -8.19
C ILE A 26 -8.81 -8.29 -8.89
N PHE A 27 -9.07 -9.48 -8.34
CA PHE A 27 -10.01 -10.45 -8.94
C PHE A 27 -11.47 -10.15 -8.59
N ILE A 28 -11.72 -9.39 -7.53
CA ILE A 28 -13.07 -9.16 -6.98
C ILE A 28 -13.54 -7.73 -7.29
N VAL A 29 -12.67 -6.74 -7.09
CA VAL A 29 -13.01 -5.31 -7.14
C VAL A 29 -13.50 -4.84 -8.52
N PRO A 30 -12.88 -5.23 -9.66
CA PRO A 30 -13.33 -4.75 -10.98
C PRO A 30 -14.75 -5.16 -11.33
N GLY A 31 -15.16 -6.38 -10.95
CA GLY A 31 -16.51 -6.87 -11.19
C GLY A 31 -17.56 -6.07 -10.41
N ILE A 32 -17.26 -5.72 -9.16
CA ILE A 32 -18.13 -4.90 -8.31
C ILE A 32 -18.24 -3.48 -8.87
N VAL A 33 -17.11 -2.87 -9.25
CA VAL A 33 -17.08 -1.51 -9.79
C VAL A 33 -17.84 -1.44 -11.11
N LEU A 34 -17.67 -2.40 -12.01
CA LEU A 34 -18.41 -2.44 -13.27
C LEU A 34 -19.92 -2.60 -13.04
N LYS A 35 -20.31 -3.48 -12.11
CA LYS A 35 -21.73 -3.72 -11.78
C LYS A 35 -22.40 -2.47 -11.19
N ASN A 36 -21.68 -1.70 -10.37
CA ASN A 36 -22.22 -0.48 -9.76
C ASN A 36 -22.16 0.74 -10.69
N SER A 37 -21.15 0.80 -11.57
CA SER A 37 -20.94 1.89 -12.53
C SER A 37 -21.87 1.78 -13.75
N GLY A 38 -22.26 0.57 -14.14
CA GLY A 38 -23.09 0.30 -15.32
C GLY A 38 -22.41 0.56 -16.68
N SER A 39 -21.30 1.30 -16.69
CA SER A 39 -20.48 1.61 -17.87
C SER A 39 -19.01 1.34 -17.62
N VAL A 40 -18.33 0.77 -18.63
CA VAL A 40 -16.89 0.47 -18.61
C VAL A 40 -16.06 1.76 -18.49
N GLY A 41 -16.42 2.82 -19.23
CA GLY A 41 -15.69 4.09 -19.19
C GLY A 41 -15.67 4.74 -17.81
N LEU A 42 -16.82 4.72 -17.11
CA LEU A 42 -16.93 5.32 -15.78
C LEU A 42 -16.23 4.46 -14.71
N SER A 43 -16.19 3.14 -14.89
CA SER A 43 -15.43 2.23 -14.01
C SER A 43 -13.91 2.49 -14.05
N LEU A 44 -13.36 2.78 -15.24
CA LEU A 44 -11.94 3.13 -15.40
C LEU A 44 -11.60 4.46 -14.74
N ILE A 45 -12.48 5.47 -14.85
CA ILE A 45 -12.30 6.77 -14.19
C ILE A 45 -12.27 6.61 -12.66
N ILE A 46 -13.21 5.82 -12.10
CA ILE A 46 -13.23 5.52 -10.66
C ILE A 46 -11.94 4.83 -10.22
N TRP A 47 -11.44 3.91 -11.04
CA TRP A 47 -10.21 3.18 -10.74
C TRP A 47 -8.99 4.11 -10.74
N LEU A 48 -8.88 5.01 -11.73
CA LEU A 48 -7.83 6.03 -11.78
C LEU A 48 -7.91 7.01 -10.60
N PHE A 49 -9.12 7.43 -10.23
CA PHE A 49 -9.32 8.31 -9.08
C PHE A 49 -8.90 7.62 -7.78
N SER A 50 -9.31 6.37 -7.56
CA SER A 50 -8.85 5.55 -6.43
C SER A 50 -7.33 5.41 -6.39
N ALA A 51 -6.69 5.13 -7.53
CA ALA A 51 -5.23 5.04 -7.62
C ALA A 51 -4.54 6.35 -7.22
N PHE A 52 -5.09 7.50 -7.62
CA PHE A 52 -4.58 8.81 -7.22
C PHE A 52 -4.64 9.01 -5.70
N PHE A 53 -5.78 8.70 -5.06
CA PHE A 53 -5.91 8.78 -3.60
C PHE A 53 -4.94 7.83 -2.88
N ALA A 54 -4.74 6.63 -3.41
CA ALA A 54 -3.79 5.67 -2.85
C ALA A 54 -2.35 6.19 -2.91
N ILE A 55 -1.96 6.89 -3.99
CA ILE A 55 -0.63 7.51 -4.11
C ILE A 55 -0.45 8.59 -3.04
N VAL A 56 -1.44 9.45 -2.83
CA VAL A 56 -1.39 10.49 -1.78
C VAL A 56 -1.20 9.86 -0.40
N GLY A 57 -1.94 8.79 -0.08
CA GLY A 57 -1.76 8.05 1.17
C GLY A 57 -0.36 7.42 1.29
N ALA A 58 0.17 6.86 0.20
CA ALA A 58 1.51 6.28 0.18
C ALA A 58 2.59 7.33 0.46
N TYR A 59 2.46 8.56 -0.04
CA TYR A 59 3.39 9.65 0.28
C TYR A 59 3.44 9.96 1.78
N CYS A 60 2.28 10.03 2.45
CA CYS A 60 2.23 10.22 3.91
C CYS A 60 2.97 9.09 4.65
N TYR A 61 2.78 7.84 4.21
CA TYR A 61 3.48 6.69 4.79
C TYR A 61 4.99 6.68 4.53
N ILE A 62 5.45 7.20 3.38
CA ILE A 62 6.87 7.35 3.08
C ILE A 62 7.52 8.37 4.04
N GLU A 63 6.87 9.50 4.27
CA GLU A 63 7.37 10.52 5.20
C GLU A 63 7.48 9.97 6.63
N LEU A 64 6.45 9.23 7.05
CA LEU A 64 6.41 8.61 8.36
C LEU A 64 7.46 7.48 8.52
N GLY A 65 7.62 6.62 7.50
CA GLY A 65 8.59 5.53 7.51
C GLY A 65 10.04 5.96 7.35
N THR A 66 10.29 7.13 6.76
CA THR A 66 11.64 7.73 6.72
C THR A 66 12.00 8.45 8.01
N SER A 67 11.01 9.01 8.71
CA SER A 67 11.18 9.71 10.00
C SER A 67 11.34 8.74 11.18
N ILE A 68 10.50 7.70 11.27
CA ILE A 68 10.48 6.75 12.38
C ILE A 68 10.98 5.38 11.89
N ARG A 69 12.30 5.15 11.99
CA ARG A 69 12.96 3.90 11.60
C ARG A 69 12.92 2.85 12.71
N LYS A 70 11.72 2.46 13.14
CA LYS A 70 11.50 1.35 14.08
C LYS A 70 10.66 0.25 13.45
N SER A 71 11.04 -1.00 13.70
CA SER A 71 10.26 -2.17 13.29
C SER A 71 8.92 -2.20 14.05
N GLY A 72 7.82 -2.43 13.33
CA GLY A 72 6.47 -2.49 13.92
C GLY A 72 5.36 -1.83 13.09
N GLY A 73 5.69 -1.16 11.98
CA GLY A 73 4.71 -0.54 11.09
C GLY A 73 3.88 0.52 11.83
N ASP A 74 2.56 0.49 11.66
CA ASP A 74 1.63 1.41 12.30
C ASP A 74 1.75 1.43 13.83
N PHE A 75 2.02 0.27 14.44
CA PHE A 75 2.19 0.16 15.89
C PHE A 75 3.42 0.93 16.40
N ALA A 76 4.50 0.95 15.62
CA ALA A 76 5.69 1.72 15.95
C ALA A 76 5.43 3.23 15.91
N TYR A 77 4.59 3.69 14.97
CA TYR A 77 4.19 5.09 14.88
C TYR A 77 3.28 5.51 16.04
N LEU A 78 2.28 4.70 16.38
CA LEU A 78 1.38 4.94 17.52
C LEU A 78 2.14 5.01 18.85
N THR A 79 3.06 4.07 19.08
CA THR A 79 3.90 4.04 20.28
C THR A 79 4.85 5.24 20.34
N HIS A 80 5.31 5.75 19.18
CA HIS A 80 6.17 6.93 19.14
C HIS A 80 5.42 8.21 19.55
N VAL A 81 4.14 8.33 19.18
CA VAL A 81 3.29 9.47 19.53
C VAL A 81 2.82 9.42 21.01
N ARG A 82 3.17 8.38 21.78
CA ARG A 82 2.77 8.20 23.20
C ARG A 82 1.26 8.39 23.43
N TRP A 83 0.44 7.81 22.56
CA TRP A 83 -0.96 7.54 22.90
C TRP A 83 -1.07 6.39 23.91
#